data_AF-A0A388LGM4-F1
#
_entry.id   AF-A0A388LGM4-F1
#
_cell.length_a   1.000
_cell.length_b   1.000
_cell.length_c   1.000
_cell.angle_alpha   90.00
_cell.angle_beta   90.00
_cell.angle_gamma   90.00
#
_symmetry.space_group_name_H-M   'P 1'
#
loop_
_entity.id
_entity.type
_entity.pdbx_description
1 polymer ?
#
loop_
_entity_poly.entity_id
_entity_poly.type
_entity_poly.pdbx_seq_one_letter_code
_entity_poly.pdbx_strand_id
1 'polypeptide(L)'
;MDASVEAVRKSVELLKAKLQAADVMDDGDREGNRLGKGPNAMEEDWSSGGTGSGTTPGLPSSLLELMASHTEASVHALHLMCQSQAFRDRVLQHKELCENGGVMRLAYSVLSLAPPGTSIYTKSLTYTISRMKARILEMVWMLSMAESASFLDKAMENLRSRQVATEVADQVLIHLRAVLLDELEIKDGEFPPGGQLYLNTLRVADVLSDDTNFRRYIMRRVRAGPLATADIV
;
A
#
# COMPACT_ATOMS: atom_id res chain seq x y z
N MET A 1 -21.07 -4.64 -7.75
CA MET A 1 -19.64 -4.87 -8.08
C MET A 1 -18.86 -3.57 -7.94
N ASP A 2 -19.21 -2.52 -8.69
CA ASP A 2 -18.56 -1.20 -8.59
C ASP A 2 -18.60 -0.60 -7.17
N ALA A 3 -19.80 -0.51 -6.58
CA ALA A 3 -19.96 -0.03 -5.20
C ALA A 3 -19.14 -0.83 -4.17
N SER A 4 -18.91 -2.13 -4.40
CA SER A 4 -18.11 -2.98 -3.52
C SER A 4 -16.63 -2.63 -3.63
N VAL A 5 -16.09 -2.54 -4.85
CA VAL A 5 -14.69 -2.14 -5.08
C VAL A 5 -14.41 -0.74 -4.54
N GLU A 6 -15.32 0.19 -4.77
CA GLU A 6 -15.21 1.57 -4.28
C GLU A 6 -15.32 1.65 -2.75
N ALA A 7 -16.17 0.84 -2.12
CA ALA A 7 -16.23 0.75 -0.66
C ALA A 7 -14.91 0.23 -0.07
N VAL A 8 -14.35 -0.85 -0.64
CA VAL A 8 -13.04 -1.37 -0.20
C VAL A 8 -11.95 -0.31 -0.39
N ARG A 9 -11.94 0.39 -1.52
CA ARG A 9 -10.97 1.47 -1.77
C ARG A 9 -11.09 2.58 -0.72
N LYS A 10 -12.30 3.02 -0.38
CA LYS A 10 -12.52 4.01 0.69
C LYS A 10 -12.04 3.53 2.05
N SER A 11 -12.23 2.25 2.39
CA SER A 11 -11.69 1.66 3.62
C SER A 11 -10.16 1.67 3.64
N VAL A 12 -9.51 1.35 2.51
CA VAL A 12 -8.05 1.40 2.36
C VAL A 12 -7.52 2.83 2.50
N GLU A 13 -8.15 3.81 1.85
CA GLU A 13 -7.75 5.23 1.97
C GLU A 13 -7.93 5.77 3.39
N LEU A 14 -9.01 5.38 4.06
CA LEU A 14 -9.23 5.73 5.46
C LEU A 14 -8.13 5.13 6.35
N LEU A 15 -7.79 3.85 6.14
CA LEU A 15 -6.69 3.20 6.86
C LEU A 15 -5.36 3.93 6.61
N LYS A 16 -5.05 4.27 5.35
CA LYS A 16 -3.85 5.02 4.98
C LYS A 16 -3.74 6.36 5.72
N ALA A 17 -4.82 7.14 5.71
CA ALA A 17 -4.86 8.42 6.41
C ALA A 17 -4.64 8.27 7.92
N LYS A 18 -5.16 7.19 8.53
CA LYS A 18 -4.96 6.92 9.96
C LYS A 18 -3.55 6.43 10.29
N LEU A 19 -2.92 5.64 9.41
CA LEU A 19 -1.51 5.26 9.55
C LEU A 19 -0.63 6.51 9.51
N GLN A 20 -0.80 7.37 8.51
CA GLN A 20 -0.02 8.61 8.38
C GLN A 20 -0.20 9.55 9.59
N ALA A 21 -1.43 9.67 10.11
CA ALA A 21 -1.67 10.47 11.31
C ALA A 21 -0.98 9.91 12.55
N ALA A 22 -0.87 8.58 12.66
CA ALA A 22 -0.19 7.92 13.77
C ALA A 22 1.34 8.11 13.72
N ASP A 23 1.94 8.08 12.53
CA ASP A 23 3.38 8.33 12.34
C ASP A 23 3.80 9.76 12.74
N VAL A 24 3.02 10.77 12.34
CA VAL A 24 3.35 12.19 12.63
C VAL A 24 3.41 12.50 14.14
N MET A 25 2.65 11.78 14.97
CA MET A 25 2.69 12.00 16.42
C MET A 25 3.92 11.36 17.08
N ASP A 26 4.42 10.22 16.57
CA ASP A 26 5.65 9.59 17.11
C ASP A 26 6.87 10.50 16.93
N ASP A 27 6.98 11.13 15.75
CA ASP A 27 8.09 12.04 15.45
C ASP A 27 8.00 13.31 16.30
N GLY A 28 6.79 13.84 16.53
CA GLY A 28 6.57 14.98 17.43
C GLY A 28 6.97 14.70 18.88
N ASP A 29 6.64 13.51 19.40
CA ASP A 29 7.03 13.09 20.75
C ASP A 29 8.55 12.86 20.86
N ARG A 30 9.19 12.30 19.82
CA ARG A 30 10.65 12.11 19.78
C ARG A 30 11.42 13.42 19.70
N GLU A 31 10.94 14.40 18.93
CA GLU A 31 11.61 15.69 18.79
C GLU A 31 11.41 16.57 20.03
N GLY A 32 10.23 16.51 20.67
CA GLY A 32 9.98 17.12 21.98
C GLY A 32 10.89 16.56 23.08
N ASN A 33 11.23 15.27 23.02
CA ASN A 33 12.11 14.62 24.01
C ASN A 33 13.62 14.82 23.73
N ARG A 34 14.01 15.30 22.53
CA ARG A 34 15.41 15.63 22.21
C ARG A 34 15.82 17.04 22.64
N LEU A 35 14.87 17.96 22.83
CA LEU A 35 15.14 19.33 23.30
C LEU A 35 15.17 19.46 24.84
N GLY A 36 14.98 18.35 25.58
CA GLY A 36 14.86 18.34 27.03
C GLY A 36 15.93 17.56 27.80
N LYS A 37 17.22 17.65 27.43
CA LYS A 37 18.32 17.19 28.31
C LYS A 37 19.55 18.11 28.24
N GLY A 38 19.46 19.26 28.90
CA GLY A 38 20.63 19.96 29.45
C GLY A 38 20.87 19.49 30.89
N PRO A 39 22.12 19.38 31.37
CA PRO A 39 22.37 18.92 32.74
C PRO A 39 22.22 20.06 33.76
N ASN A 40 21.56 19.75 34.88
CA ASN A 40 21.45 20.49 36.14
C ASN A 40 20.74 21.86 36.15
N ALA A 41 19.59 21.93 36.84
CA ALA A 41 19.41 22.79 38.01
C ALA A 41 18.16 22.36 38.81
N MET A 42 18.30 22.46 40.12
CA MET A 42 17.37 22.17 41.20
C MET A 42 16.59 23.45 41.51
N GLU A 43 15.25 23.39 41.59
CA GLU A 43 14.37 24.12 42.54
C GLU A 43 12.89 24.12 42.11
N GLU A 44 12.03 24.13 43.11
CA GLU A 44 10.56 24.12 43.11
C GLU A 44 9.97 25.43 42.55
N ASP A 45 8.79 25.38 41.91
CA ASP A 45 7.65 26.25 42.28
C ASP A 45 6.35 25.82 41.58
N TRP A 46 5.22 25.97 42.27
CA TRP A 46 3.87 25.76 41.75
C TRP A 46 3.35 27.05 41.12
N SER A 47 2.89 27.02 39.87
CA SER A 47 1.76 27.87 39.43
C SER A 47 1.15 27.46 38.09
N SER A 48 -0.17 27.52 38.12
CA SER A 48 -1.17 27.19 37.11
C SER A 48 -1.06 28.00 35.81
N GLY A 49 -1.49 27.38 34.70
CA GLY A 49 -1.94 28.09 33.50
C GLY A 49 -1.32 27.56 32.21
N GLY A 50 -2.04 26.67 31.52
CA GLY A 50 -1.64 26.20 30.19
C GLY A 50 -2.85 25.71 29.42
N THR A 51 -3.38 26.59 28.58
CA THR A 51 -4.40 26.29 27.56
C THR A 51 -3.97 25.10 26.72
N GLY A 52 -4.63 23.96 26.92
CA GLY A 52 -4.47 22.76 26.10
C GLY A 52 -4.99 23.03 24.68
N SER A 53 -4.06 23.39 23.80
CA SER A 53 -4.19 23.27 22.35
C SER A 53 -4.74 21.89 22.01
N GLY A 54 -5.92 21.85 21.39
CA GLY A 54 -6.57 20.62 20.96
C GLY A 54 -5.78 19.93 19.86
N THR A 55 -4.83 19.07 20.23
CA THR A 55 -4.35 17.99 19.39
C THR A 55 -5.32 16.82 19.56
N THR A 56 -6.03 16.47 18.50
CA THR A 56 -6.81 15.23 18.45
C THR A 56 -5.88 14.06 18.78
N PRO A 57 -6.19 13.22 19.77
CA PRO A 57 -5.35 12.07 20.07
C PRO A 57 -5.35 11.11 18.88
N GLY A 58 -4.18 10.55 18.57
CA GLY A 58 -4.04 9.44 17.64
C GLY A 58 -4.98 8.29 17.97
N LEU A 59 -5.36 7.53 16.94
CA LEU A 59 -6.11 6.31 17.20
C LEU A 59 -5.25 5.35 18.04
N PRO A 60 -5.81 4.71 19.07
CA PRO A 60 -5.10 3.66 19.79
C PRO A 60 -4.72 2.52 18.83
N SER A 61 -3.55 1.92 19.03
CA SER A 61 -3.00 0.88 18.14
C SER A 61 -3.98 -0.28 17.90
N SER A 62 -4.80 -0.64 18.90
CA SER A 62 -5.84 -1.68 18.79
C SER A 62 -6.94 -1.34 17.79
N LEU A 63 -7.29 -0.05 17.63
CA LEU A 63 -8.29 0.38 16.66
C LEU A 63 -7.71 0.39 15.24
N LEU A 64 -6.42 0.72 15.09
CA LEU A 64 -5.72 0.60 13.80
C LEU A 64 -5.65 -0.86 13.33
N GLU A 65 -5.35 -1.79 14.24
CA GLU A 65 -5.36 -3.23 13.94
C GLU A 65 -6.75 -3.72 13.53
N LEU A 66 -7.80 -3.29 14.23
CA LEU A 66 -9.18 -3.64 13.87
C LEU A 66 -9.55 -3.11 12.48
N MET A 67 -9.20 -1.86 12.18
CA MET A 67 -9.43 -1.26 10.85
C MET A 67 -8.67 -2.01 9.75
N ALA A 68 -7.40 -2.36 10.01
CA ALA A 68 -6.58 -3.13 9.08
C ALA A 68 -7.16 -4.52 8.85
N SER A 69 -7.62 -5.20 9.91
CA SER A 69 -8.25 -6.52 9.81
C SER A 69 -9.55 -6.48 9.00
N HIS A 70 -10.42 -5.49 9.25
CA HIS A 70 -11.66 -5.34 8.49
C HIS A 70 -11.39 -5.04 7.00
N THR A 71 -10.40 -4.18 6.75
CA THR A 71 -9.95 -3.87 5.38
C THR A 71 -9.36 -5.10 4.69
N GLU A 72 -8.55 -5.89 5.40
CA GLU A 72 -8.00 -7.13 4.90
C GLU A 72 -9.09 -8.13 4.51
N ALA A 73 -10.10 -8.32 5.36
CA ALA A 73 -11.21 -9.21 5.07
C ALA A 73 -11.97 -8.79 3.79
N SER A 74 -12.13 -7.48 3.59
CA SER A 74 -12.79 -6.92 2.41
C SER A 74 -11.97 -7.13 1.13
N VAL A 75 -10.65 -6.90 1.19
CA VAL A 75 -9.73 -7.21 0.08
C VAL A 75 -9.71 -8.70 -0.21
N HIS A 76 -9.72 -9.54 0.82
CA HIS A 76 -9.75 -10.99 0.67
C HIS A 76 -11.04 -11.48 0.00
N ALA A 77 -12.19 -10.91 0.34
CA ALA A 77 -13.46 -11.24 -0.32
C ALA A 77 -13.40 -10.93 -1.83
N LEU A 78 -12.88 -9.76 -2.23
CA LEU A 78 -12.71 -9.42 -3.64
C LEU A 78 -11.73 -10.37 -4.35
N HIS A 79 -10.63 -10.74 -3.69
CA HIS A 79 -9.66 -11.71 -4.20
C HIS A 79 -10.30 -13.07 -4.46
N LEU A 80 -11.10 -13.60 -3.53
CA LEU A 80 -11.84 -14.85 -3.72
C LEU A 80 -12.79 -14.79 -4.91
N MET A 81 -13.47 -13.66 -5.10
CA MET A 81 -14.33 -13.48 -6.28
C MET A 81 -13.52 -13.51 -7.59
N CYS A 82 -12.33 -12.88 -7.62
CA CYS A 82 -11.43 -12.88 -8.78
C CYS A 82 -10.91 -14.27 -9.18
N GLN A 83 -11.00 -15.29 -8.33
CA GLN A 83 -10.65 -16.67 -8.70
C GLN A 83 -11.61 -17.24 -9.75
N SER A 84 -12.86 -16.78 -9.77
CA SER A 84 -13.85 -17.18 -10.77
C SER A 84 -13.62 -16.46 -12.11
N GLN A 85 -13.47 -17.23 -13.20
CA GLN A 85 -13.36 -16.67 -14.56
C GLN A 85 -14.56 -15.80 -14.92
N ALA A 86 -15.78 -16.26 -14.62
CA ALA A 86 -17.01 -15.50 -14.89
C ALA A 86 -17.05 -14.15 -14.17
N PHE A 87 -16.42 -14.04 -12.99
CA PHE A 87 -16.27 -12.75 -12.32
C PHE A 87 -15.24 -11.87 -13.01
N ARG A 88 -14.07 -12.41 -13.38
CA ARG A 88 -13.04 -11.66 -14.12
C ARG A 88 -13.58 -11.11 -15.43
N ASP A 89 -14.30 -11.92 -16.21
CA ASP A 89 -14.90 -11.49 -17.47
C ASP A 89 -15.89 -10.33 -17.27
N ARG A 90 -16.72 -10.40 -16.21
CA ARG A 90 -17.61 -9.28 -15.85
C ARG A 90 -16.85 -8.03 -15.45
N VAL A 91 -15.75 -8.16 -14.70
CA VAL A 91 -14.88 -7.02 -14.35
C VAL A 91 -14.31 -6.38 -15.62
N LEU A 92 -13.82 -7.18 -16.56
CA LEU A 92 -13.18 -6.69 -17.79
C LEU A 92 -14.16 -6.05 -18.77
N GLN A 93 -15.44 -6.42 -18.72
CA GLN A 93 -16.52 -5.78 -19.47
C GLN A 93 -17.09 -4.53 -18.78
N HIS A 94 -16.73 -4.29 -17.51
CA HIS A 94 -17.28 -3.18 -16.73
C HIS A 94 -16.44 -1.91 -16.91
N LYS A 95 -17.03 -0.88 -17.50
CA LYS A 95 -16.34 0.39 -17.81
C LYS A 95 -15.67 1.04 -16.59
N GLU A 96 -16.39 1.21 -15.48
CA GLU A 96 -15.81 1.90 -14.31
C GLU A 96 -14.64 1.15 -13.67
N LEU A 97 -14.70 -0.19 -13.68
CA LEU A 97 -13.74 -1.04 -12.99
C LEU A 97 -12.51 -1.32 -13.84
N CYS A 98 -12.70 -1.56 -15.14
CA CYS A 98 -11.64 -1.87 -16.07
C CYS A 98 -11.17 -0.63 -16.84
N GLU A 99 -11.97 -0.12 -17.78
CA GLU A 99 -11.58 0.98 -18.68
C GLU A 99 -11.22 2.26 -17.91
N ASN A 100 -12.03 2.66 -16.93
CA ASN A 100 -11.76 3.84 -16.13
C ASN A 100 -10.78 3.57 -14.99
N GLY A 101 -10.20 2.37 -14.88
CA GLY A 101 -9.12 2.06 -13.93
C GLY A 101 -9.57 1.91 -12.47
N GLY A 102 -10.81 1.55 -12.19
CA GLY A 102 -11.30 1.31 -10.82
C GLY A 102 -10.50 0.25 -10.07
N VAL A 103 -10.16 -0.86 -10.73
CA VAL A 103 -9.30 -1.91 -10.16
C VAL A 103 -7.87 -1.40 -9.95
N MET A 104 -7.31 -0.68 -10.93
CA MET A 104 -5.95 -0.11 -10.79
C MET A 104 -5.88 0.91 -9.65
N ARG A 105 -6.95 1.69 -9.42
CA ARG A 105 -7.04 2.60 -8.26
C ARG A 105 -7.03 1.83 -6.95
N LEU A 106 -7.83 0.76 -6.84
CA LEU A 106 -7.79 -0.10 -5.65
C LEU A 106 -6.38 -0.70 -5.45
N ALA A 107 -5.74 -1.18 -6.53
CA ALA A 107 -4.39 -1.70 -6.49
C ALA A 107 -3.39 -0.67 -5.97
N TYR A 108 -3.43 0.54 -6.52
CA TYR A 108 -2.58 1.63 -6.06
C TYR A 108 -2.82 2.00 -4.60
N SER A 109 -4.09 2.14 -4.18
CA SER A 109 -4.45 2.42 -2.79
C SER A 109 -3.85 1.40 -1.82
N VAL A 110 -3.94 0.10 -2.14
CA VAL A 110 -3.41 -0.97 -1.27
C VAL A 110 -1.88 -1.02 -1.33
N LEU A 111 -1.27 -0.92 -2.51
CA LEU A 111 0.18 -0.98 -2.68
C LEU A 111 0.90 0.21 -2.03
N SER A 112 0.27 1.38 -2.06
CA SER A 112 0.80 2.61 -1.45
C SER A 112 0.58 2.70 0.06
N LEU A 113 0.03 1.66 0.71
CA LEU A 113 0.08 1.56 2.16
C LEU A 113 1.55 1.42 2.58
N ALA A 114 2.08 2.42 3.28
CA ALA A 114 3.43 2.34 3.79
C ALA A 114 3.53 1.17 4.80
N PRO A 115 4.58 0.34 4.73
CA PRO A 115 4.95 -0.45 5.88
C PRO A 115 5.30 0.55 7.01
N PRO A 116 4.86 0.28 8.24
CA PRO A 116 5.12 1.20 9.34
C PRO A 116 6.63 1.33 9.62
N GLY A 117 7.17 2.56 9.51
CA GLY A 117 8.58 2.88 9.81
C GLY A 117 8.85 3.21 11.28
N THR A 118 7.81 3.33 12.11
CA THR A 118 7.91 3.72 13.53
C THR A 118 7.67 2.55 14.49
N SER A 119 8.22 2.65 15.71
CA SER A 119 8.16 1.57 16.73
C SER A 119 6.78 1.40 17.38
N ILE A 120 5.77 2.17 16.96
CA ILE A 120 4.41 2.15 17.52
C ILE A 120 3.58 0.98 16.97
N TYR A 121 3.99 0.40 15.84
CA TYR A 121 3.20 -0.60 15.15
C TYR A 121 3.58 -2.03 15.51
N THR A 122 2.56 -2.87 15.61
CA THR A 122 2.74 -4.28 15.91
C THR A 122 3.13 -5.05 14.65
N LYS A 123 3.87 -6.15 14.83
CA LYS A 123 4.14 -7.12 13.75
C LYS A 123 2.85 -7.58 13.05
N SER A 124 1.75 -7.69 13.80
CA SER A 124 0.44 -8.06 13.29
C SER A 124 -0.05 -7.11 12.19
N LEU A 125 0.12 -5.80 12.37
CA LEU A 125 -0.28 -4.80 11.39
C LEU A 125 0.56 -4.87 10.12
N THR A 126 1.89 -4.96 10.25
CA THR A 126 2.81 -5.14 9.11
C THR A 126 2.44 -6.38 8.30
N TYR A 127 2.12 -7.47 8.99
CA TYR A 127 1.72 -8.73 8.36
C TYR A 127 0.39 -8.60 7.62
N THR A 128 -0.56 -7.88 8.21
CA THR A 128 -1.87 -7.59 7.61
C THR A 128 -1.73 -6.78 6.34
N ILE A 129 -0.89 -5.73 6.34
CA ILE A 129 -0.59 -4.92 5.16
C ILE A 129 0.09 -5.77 4.07
N SER A 130 1.10 -6.57 4.42
CA SER A 130 1.78 -7.46 3.47
C SER A 130 0.79 -8.42 2.79
N ARG A 131 -0.12 -9.03 3.55
CA ARG A 131 -1.16 -9.93 2.99
C ARG A 131 -2.14 -9.19 2.08
N MET A 132 -2.53 -7.96 2.40
CA MET A 132 -3.36 -7.14 1.51
C MET A 132 -2.66 -6.85 0.18
N LYS A 133 -1.38 -6.44 0.24
CA LYS A 133 -0.55 -6.19 -0.96
C LYS A 133 -0.37 -7.46 -1.80
N ALA A 134 -0.11 -8.60 -1.16
CA ALA A 134 0.01 -9.87 -1.87
C ALA A 134 -1.28 -10.23 -2.63
N ARG A 135 -2.46 -10.09 -1.99
CA ARG A 135 -3.75 -10.41 -2.63
C ARG A 135 -4.10 -9.46 -3.77
N ILE A 136 -3.81 -8.16 -3.63
CA ILE A 136 -4.13 -7.21 -4.70
C ILE A 136 -3.25 -7.39 -5.93
N LEU A 137 -1.96 -7.75 -5.74
CA LEU A 137 -1.08 -8.13 -6.86
C LEU A 137 -1.58 -9.39 -7.55
N GLU A 138 -2.03 -10.39 -6.79
CA GLU A 138 -2.61 -11.59 -7.38
C GLU A 138 -3.88 -11.28 -8.18
N MET A 139 -4.72 -10.36 -7.71
CA MET A 139 -5.89 -9.90 -8.47
C MET A 139 -5.49 -9.22 -9.78
N VAL A 140 -4.50 -8.32 -9.75
CA VAL A 140 -3.96 -7.67 -10.96
C VAL A 140 -3.42 -8.72 -11.94
N TRP A 141 -2.65 -9.69 -11.45
CA TRP A 141 -2.13 -10.79 -12.25
C TRP A 141 -3.26 -11.63 -12.87
N MET A 142 -4.23 -12.09 -12.07
CA MET A 142 -5.36 -12.90 -12.56
C MET A 142 -6.20 -12.17 -13.63
N LEU A 143 -6.40 -10.86 -13.49
CA LEU A 143 -7.12 -10.06 -14.50
C LEU A 143 -6.30 -9.86 -15.77
N SER A 144 -4.97 -9.73 -15.65
CA SER A 144 -4.06 -9.61 -16.79
C SER A 144 -3.98 -10.89 -17.62
N MET A 145 -4.22 -12.04 -16.99
CA MET A 145 -4.23 -13.36 -17.64
C MET A 145 -5.58 -13.76 -18.25
N ALA A 146 -6.59 -12.88 -18.21
CA ALA A 146 -7.91 -13.22 -18.72
C ALA A 146 -7.96 -13.18 -20.26
N GLU A 147 -8.56 -14.21 -20.85
CA GLU A 147 -8.64 -14.35 -22.31
C GLU A 147 -9.69 -13.45 -22.97
N SER A 148 -10.70 -13.02 -22.21
CA SER A 148 -11.86 -12.30 -22.75
C SER A 148 -11.54 -10.87 -23.20
N ALA A 149 -10.53 -10.24 -22.59
CA ALA A 149 -10.01 -8.94 -22.99
C ALA A 149 -8.64 -8.69 -22.33
N SER A 150 -7.77 -7.93 -23.01
CA SER A 150 -6.52 -7.46 -22.43
C SER A 150 -6.80 -6.39 -21.37
N PHE A 151 -6.69 -6.76 -20.09
CA PHE A 151 -6.83 -5.85 -18.95
C PHE A 151 -5.82 -4.70 -19.02
N LEU A 152 -4.57 -5.01 -19.38
CA LEU A 152 -3.48 -4.05 -19.44
C LEU A 152 -3.68 -3.02 -20.55
N ASP A 153 -4.13 -3.44 -21.73
CA ASP A 153 -4.44 -2.51 -22.81
C ASP A 153 -5.57 -1.56 -22.43
N LYS A 154 -6.64 -2.08 -21.81
CA LYS A 154 -7.76 -1.26 -21.31
C LYS A 154 -7.32 -0.28 -20.22
N ALA A 155 -6.43 -0.71 -19.33
CA ALA A 155 -5.85 0.17 -18.31
C ALA A 155 -5.00 1.29 -18.93
N MET A 156 -4.37 1.05 -20.08
CA MET A 156 -3.51 2.00 -20.77
C MET A 156 -4.24 2.85 -21.83
N GLU A 157 -5.51 2.57 -22.11
CA GLU A 157 -6.28 3.17 -23.20
C GLU A 157 -6.52 4.68 -23.03
N ASN A 158 -7.08 5.10 -21.89
CA ASN A 158 -7.36 6.51 -21.58
C ASN A 158 -6.38 7.11 -20.58
N LEU A 159 -6.24 8.45 -20.60
CA LEU A 159 -5.23 9.17 -19.82
C LEU A 159 -5.37 8.95 -18.31
N ARG A 160 -6.60 8.93 -17.79
CA ARG A 160 -6.87 8.81 -16.35
C ARG A 160 -6.53 7.42 -15.83
N SER A 161 -6.94 6.38 -16.54
CA SER A 161 -6.63 4.99 -16.20
C SER A 161 -5.13 4.74 -16.36
N ARG A 162 -4.52 5.27 -17.42
CA ARG A 162 -3.09 5.17 -17.69
C ARG A 162 -2.24 5.76 -16.57
N GLN A 163 -2.60 6.93 -16.06
CA GLN A 163 -1.86 7.55 -14.95
C GLN A 163 -1.80 6.62 -13.74
N VAL A 164 -2.95 6.09 -13.32
CA VAL A 164 -3.02 5.18 -12.17
C VAL A 164 -2.32 3.85 -12.47
N ALA A 165 -2.44 3.33 -13.69
CA ALA A 165 -1.75 2.13 -14.12
C ALA A 165 -0.22 2.28 -14.04
N THR A 166 0.32 3.44 -14.42
CA THR A 166 1.75 3.74 -14.28
C THR A 166 2.18 3.91 -12.83
N GLU A 167 1.32 4.45 -11.96
CA GLU A 167 1.57 4.51 -10.51
C GLU A 167 1.61 3.11 -9.88
N VAL A 168 0.74 2.20 -10.31
CA VAL A 168 0.80 0.78 -9.92
C VAL A 168 2.09 0.14 -10.40
N ALA A 169 2.52 0.39 -11.64
CA ALA A 169 3.79 -0.12 -12.14
C ALA A 169 4.99 0.39 -11.33
N ASP A 170 4.98 1.66 -10.91
CA ASP A 170 6.01 2.21 -10.03
C ASP A 170 6.03 1.50 -8.67
N GLN A 171 4.87 1.22 -8.07
CA GLN A 171 4.79 0.44 -6.82
C GLN A 171 5.31 -0.99 -6.99
N VAL A 172 5.01 -1.64 -8.12
CA VAL A 172 5.56 -2.97 -8.44
C VAL A 172 7.08 -2.92 -8.58
N LEU A 173 7.64 -1.89 -9.22
CA LEU A 173 9.09 -1.72 -9.34
C LEU A 173 9.77 -1.46 -7.99
N ILE A 174 9.13 -0.70 -7.09
CA ILE A 174 9.61 -0.50 -5.72
C ILE A 174 9.68 -1.84 -4.98
N HIS A 175 8.61 -2.64 -5.04
CA HIS A 175 8.60 -3.97 -4.43
C HIS A 175 9.60 -4.92 -5.07
N LEU A 176 9.74 -4.88 -6.41
CA LEU A 176 10.68 -5.71 -7.14
C LEU A 176 12.13 -5.40 -6.75
N ARG A 177 12.45 -4.11 -6.54
CA ARG A 177 13.76 -3.69 -6.04
C ARG A 177 14.06 -4.33 -4.68
N ALA A 178 13.12 -4.28 -3.74
CA ALA A 178 13.28 -4.89 -2.41
C ALA A 178 13.51 -6.42 -2.52
N VAL A 179 12.82 -7.09 -3.45
CA VAL A 179 13.01 -8.53 -3.71
C VAL A 179 14.39 -8.84 -4.30
N LEU A 180 14.89 -8.03 -5.23
CA LEU A 180 16.12 -8.30 -5.98
C LEU A 180 17.40 -7.88 -5.25
N LEU A 181 17.33 -6.82 -4.43
CA LEU A 181 18.50 -6.27 -3.74
C LEU A 181 18.74 -6.87 -2.36
N ASP A 182 17.92 -7.84 -1.95
CA ASP A 182 17.99 -8.46 -0.63
C ASP A 182 18.05 -7.41 0.51
N GLU A 183 17.44 -6.22 0.29
CA GLU A 183 17.29 -5.13 1.28
C GLU A 183 16.38 -5.55 2.46
N LEU A 184 16.08 -6.83 2.56
CA LEU A 184 15.27 -7.49 3.55
C LEU A 184 16.21 -8.39 4.35
N GLU A 185 16.86 -7.83 5.37
CA GLU A 185 17.57 -8.63 6.36
C GLU A 185 16.61 -9.70 6.90
N ILE A 186 16.74 -10.95 6.43
CA ILE A 186 16.06 -12.10 7.02
C ILE A 186 16.76 -12.34 8.34
N LYS A 187 16.33 -11.65 9.40
CA LYS A 187 16.76 -11.96 10.75
C LYS A 187 16.19 -13.32 11.13
N ASP A 188 17.08 -14.25 11.49
CA ASP A 188 16.73 -15.60 11.90
C ASP A 188 15.59 -15.59 12.94
N GLY A 189 14.50 -16.31 12.64
CA GLY A 189 13.36 -16.48 13.54
C GLY A 189 12.15 -15.58 13.28
N GLU A 190 12.26 -14.56 12.42
CA GLU A 190 11.15 -13.69 12.02
C GLU A 190 10.94 -13.74 10.51
N PHE A 191 10.29 -14.80 10.01
CA PHE A 191 9.85 -14.80 8.61
C PHE A 191 8.85 -13.67 8.39
N PRO A 192 9.19 -12.62 7.61
CA PRO A 192 8.18 -11.69 7.17
C PRO A 192 7.21 -12.50 6.29
N PRO A 193 5.89 -12.25 6.33
CA PRO A 193 4.93 -12.82 5.40
C PRO A 193 5.08 -12.22 3.99
N GLY A 194 6.31 -11.94 3.57
CA GLY A 194 6.71 -11.36 2.31
C GLY A 194 6.78 -12.39 1.18
N GLY A 195 6.94 -13.69 1.46
CA GLY A 195 7.10 -14.71 0.42
C GLY A 195 6.01 -14.66 -0.66
N GLN A 196 4.73 -14.55 -0.26
CA GLN A 196 3.63 -14.43 -1.22
C GLN A 196 3.59 -13.06 -1.91
N LEU A 197 3.90 -11.98 -1.16
CA LEU A 197 4.01 -10.63 -1.72
C LEU A 197 5.08 -10.58 -2.83
N TYR A 198 6.24 -11.18 -2.59
CA TYR A 198 7.37 -11.22 -3.51
C TYR A 198 7.07 -12.08 -4.73
N LEU A 199 6.52 -13.27 -4.52
CA LEU A 199 6.10 -14.13 -5.62
C LEU A 199 5.08 -13.42 -6.53
N ASN A 200 4.07 -12.78 -5.93
CA ASN A 200 3.06 -12.06 -6.70
C ASN A 200 3.63 -10.80 -7.36
N THR A 201 4.60 -10.13 -6.74
CA THR A 201 5.35 -9.02 -7.34
C THR A 201 6.08 -9.48 -8.60
N LEU A 202 6.83 -10.59 -8.52
CA LEU A 202 7.54 -11.16 -9.66
C LEU A 202 6.57 -11.54 -10.80
N ARG A 203 5.44 -12.19 -10.47
CA ARG A 203 4.41 -12.56 -11.45
C ARG A 203 3.79 -11.34 -12.14
N VAL A 204 3.51 -10.28 -11.41
CA VAL A 204 2.98 -9.05 -12.01
C VAL A 204 4.06 -8.37 -12.85
N ALA A 205 5.30 -8.27 -12.36
CA ALA A 205 6.40 -7.68 -13.11
C ALA A 205 6.65 -8.40 -14.45
N ASP A 206 6.57 -9.73 -14.46
CA ASP A 206 6.66 -10.58 -15.66
C ASP A 206 5.61 -10.17 -16.70
N VAL A 207 4.33 -10.19 -16.32
CA VAL A 207 3.22 -9.84 -17.23
C VAL A 207 3.27 -8.37 -17.69
N LEU A 208 3.68 -7.44 -16.82
CA LEU A 208 3.88 -6.03 -17.22
C LEU A 208 5.06 -5.87 -18.20
N SER A 209 6.08 -6.72 -18.12
CA SER A 209 7.24 -6.69 -19.02
C SER A 209 6.93 -7.25 -20.41
N ASP A 210 5.94 -8.15 -20.50
CA ASP A 210 5.42 -8.68 -21.75
C ASP A 210 4.53 -7.68 -22.49
N ASP A 211 3.77 -6.84 -21.77
CA ASP A 211 2.93 -5.82 -22.36
C ASP A 211 3.75 -4.67 -22.98
N THR A 212 3.46 -4.33 -24.24
CA THR A 212 4.20 -3.29 -24.98
C THR A 212 4.11 -1.89 -24.39
N ASN A 213 2.98 -1.51 -23.79
CA ASN A 213 2.77 -0.18 -23.21
C ASN A 213 3.52 -0.07 -21.88
N PHE A 214 3.37 -1.07 -21.02
CA PHE A 214 4.07 -1.14 -19.73
C PHE A 214 5.57 -1.33 -19.91
N ARG A 215 6.03 -2.20 -20.81
CA ARG A 215 7.46 -2.34 -21.13
C ARG A 215 8.09 -1.01 -21.55
N ARG A 216 7.43 -0.24 -22.42
CA ARG A 216 7.91 1.10 -22.82
C ARG A 216 7.95 2.06 -21.64
N TYR A 217 6.96 2.02 -20.76
CA TYR A 217 6.94 2.84 -19.55
C TYR A 217 8.10 2.46 -18.60
N ILE A 218 8.22 1.18 -18.24
CA ILE A 218 9.26 0.65 -17.35
C ILE A 218 10.66 0.99 -17.88
N MET A 219 10.92 0.79 -19.18
CA MET A 219 12.21 1.12 -19.78
C MET A 219 12.53 2.61 -19.70
N ARG A 220 11.54 3.50 -19.85
CA ARG A 220 11.75 4.94 -19.62
C ARG A 220 12.00 5.24 -18.15
N ARG A 221 11.27 4.58 -17.25
CA ARG A 221 11.39 4.78 -15.80
C ARG A 221 12.76 4.38 -15.27
N VAL A 222 13.26 3.22 -15.69
CA VAL A 222 14.60 2.72 -15.33
C VAL A 222 15.70 3.64 -15.88
N ARG A 223 15.55 4.15 -17.11
CA ARG A 223 16.50 5.11 -17.70
C ARG A 223 16.52 6.46 -16.99
N ALA A 224 15.39 6.91 -16.45
CA ALA A 224 15.27 8.20 -15.78
C ALA A 224 15.99 8.27 -14.41
N GLY A 225 16.56 7.16 -13.93
CA GLY A 225 17.22 7.08 -12.63
C GLY A 225 16.29 6.66 -11.50
N PRO A 226 16.80 6.61 -10.25
CA PRO A 226 16.09 5.98 -9.14
C PRO A 226 14.67 6.52 -8.97
N LEU A 227 13.74 5.61 -8.68
CA LEU A 227 12.45 5.98 -8.12
C LEU A 227 12.74 6.79 -6.86
N ALA A 228 12.24 8.03 -6.78
CA ALA A 228 12.37 8.83 -5.57
C ALA A 228 11.81 7.96 -4.44
N THR A 229 12.69 7.49 -3.58
CA THR A 229 12.36 6.75 -2.37
C THR A 229 11.66 7.76 -1.47
N ALA A 230 10.33 7.81 -1.55
CA ALA A 230 9.57 8.24 -0.39
C ALA A 230 9.76 7.11 0.62
N ASP A 231 10.75 7.31 1.50
CA ASP A 231 11.00 6.63 2.77
C ASP A 231 10.28 5.28 2.92
N ILE A 232 10.94 4.23 2.42
CA ILE A 232 10.65 2.85 2.83
C ILE A 232 11.91 2.36 3.54
N VAL A 233 12.01 2.74 4.82
CA VAL A 233 12.62 1.98 5.91
C VAL A 233 11.75 2.24 7.13
#